data_AF-A0A1B1TU47-F1
#
_entry.id   AF-A0A1B1TU47-F1
#
_cell.length_a   1.000
_cell.length_b   1.000
_cell.length_c   1.000
_cell.angle_alpha   90.00
_cell.angle_beta   90.00
_cell.angle_gamma   90.00
#
_symmetry.space_group_name_H-M   'P 1'
#
loop_
_entity.id
_entity.type
_entity.pdbx_description
1 polymer ?
#
loop_
_entity_poly.entity_id
_entity_poly.type
_entity_poly.pdbx_seq_one_letter_code
_entity_poly.pdbx_strand_id
1 'polypeptide(L)'
;MNDKRQQLQELQILRDENLISDEEYSKLRQDILSGNSLQPQTSLEKLAQKKIWVVVLWALFIPLGAYVYTRRWKAFWVTFACLGTLGFVIGAGSEDPEEAFANAFAVGSVVTPLVVGIDNGMAISRARENKPDWS
;
A
#
# COMPACT_ATOMS: atom_id res chain seq x y z
N MET A 1 29.33 20.55 -11.64
CA MET A 1 29.15 19.37 -12.54
C MET A 1 29.02 18.05 -11.79
N ASN A 2 29.61 17.87 -10.60
CA ASN A 2 29.55 16.60 -9.86
C ASN A 2 28.14 16.30 -9.26
N ASP A 3 27.46 17.35 -8.79
CA ASP A 3 26.15 17.27 -8.14
C ASP A 3 25.04 16.63 -9.02
N LYS A 4 24.93 17.04 -10.30
CA LYS A 4 23.94 16.46 -11.23
C LYS A 4 24.14 14.96 -11.47
N ARG A 5 25.39 14.49 -11.53
CA ARG A 5 25.65 13.05 -11.71
C ARG A 5 25.27 12.26 -10.46
N GLN A 6 25.54 12.81 -9.28
CA GLN A 6 25.14 12.19 -8.00
C GLN A 6 23.62 12.12 -7.89
N GLN A 7 22.89 13.20 -8.18
CA GLN A 7 21.42 13.21 -8.16
C GLN A 7 20.80 12.20 -9.15
N LEU A 8 21.40 12.04 -10.34
CA LEU A 8 20.93 11.05 -11.31
C LEU A 8 21.21 9.60 -10.84
N GLN A 9 22.32 9.35 -10.14
CA GLN A 9 22.61 8.06 -9.53
C GLN A 9 21.64 7.74 -8.39
N GLU A 10 21.38 8.70 -7.50
CA GLU A 10 20.39 8.56 -6.43
C GLU A 10 18.99 8.28 -6.98
N LEU A 11 18.54 9.03 -8.00
CA LEU A 11 17.27 8.76 -8.67
C LEU A 11 17.18 7.34 -9.25
N GLN A 12 18.30 6.83 -9.77
CA GLN A 12 18.34 5.50 -10.33
C GLN A 12 18.22 4.45 -9.23
N ILE A 13 18.89 4.64 -8.09
CA ILE A 13 18.72 3.79 -6.89
C ILE A 13 17.27 3.80 -6.42
N LEU A 14 16.65 4.99 -6.29
CA LEU A 14 15.25 5.11 -5.86
C LEU A 14 14.28 4.37 -6.80
N ARG A 15 14.54 4.38 -8.11
CA ARG A 15 13.74 3.64 -9.09
C ARG A 15 14.00 2.15 -9.01
N ASP A 16 15.26 1.75 -8.87
CA ASP A 16 15.66 0.34 -8.78
C ASP A 16 15.12 -0.32 -7.48
N GLU A 17 15.01 0.44 -6.39
CA GLU A 17 14.33 0.05 -5.14
C GLU A 17 12.79 0.14 -5.22
N ASN A 18 12.23 0.53 -6.38
CA ASN A 18 10.80 0.69 -6.60
C ASN A 18 10.13 1.69 -5.62
N LEU A 19 10.91 2.69 -5.15
CA LEU A 19 10.46 3.77 -4.26
C LEU A 19 9.81 4.93 -5.02
N ILE A 20 10.13 5.10 -6.29
CA ILE A 20 9.50 6.07 -7.20
C ILE A 20 9.02 5.35 -8.47
N SER A 21 7.97 5.86 -9.09
CA SER A 21 7.45 5.30 -10.34
C SER A 21 8.30 5.66 -11.56
N ASP A 22 8.19 4.92 -12.66
CA ASP A 22 8.89 5.20 -13.92
C ASP A 22 8.54 6.60 -14.47
N GLU A 23 7.28 7.02 -14.32
CA GLU A 23 6.83 8.34 -14.73
C GLU A 23 7.50 9.44 -13.89
N GLU A 24 7.55 9.28 -12.56
CA GLU A 24 8.24 10.20 -11.66
C GLU A 24 9.74 10.25 -11.93
N TYR A 25 10.37 9.10 -12.17
CA TYR A 25 11.78 9.02 -12.55
C TYR A 25 12.06 9.81 -13.83
N SER A 26 11.21 9.66 -14.87
CA SER A 26 11.38 10.38 -16.13
C SER A 26 11.26 11.90 -15.97
N LYS A 27 10.29 12.36 -15.17
CA LYS A 27 10.07 13.79 -14.85
C LYS A 27 11.25 14.36 -14.07
N LEU A 28 11.64 13.71 -12.97
CA LEU A 28 12.74 14.17 -12.10
C LEU A 28 14.08 14.16 -12.83
N ARG A 29 14.33 13.15 -13.66
CA ARG A 29 15.51 13.11 -14.55
C ARG A 29 15.52 14.29 -15.50
N GLN A 30 14.39 14.60 -16.13
CA GLN A 30 14.26 15.74 -17.02
C GLN A 30 14.49 17.06 -16.27
N ASP A 31 13.93 17.22 -15.07
CA ASP A 31 14.09 18.43 -14.25
C ASP A 31 15.55 18.68 -13.83
N ILE A 32 16.27 17.66 -13.36
CA ILE A 32 17.70 17.78 -13.01
C ILE A 32 18.54 18.18 -14.22
N LEU A 33 18.26 17.56 -15.37
CA LEU A 33 18.92 17.91 -16.63
C LEU A 33 18.61 19.38 -17.00
N SER A 34 17.37 19.81 -16.78
CA SER A 34 16.87 21.18 -17.00
C SER A 34 17.41 22.22 -16.02
N GLY A 35 17.98 21.78 -14.89
CA GLY A 35 18.46 22.69 -13.83
C GLY A 35 17.40 23.12 -12.82
N ASN A 36 16.21 22.50 -12.85
CA ASN A 36 15.20 22.67 -11.81
C ASN A 36 15.50 21.74 -10.62
N SER A 37 15.38 22.25 -9.40
CA SER A 37 15.59 21.48 -8.16
C SER A 37 14.27 20.94 -7.62
N LEU A 38 13.78 19.85 -8.18
CA LEU A 38 12.70 19.05 -7.58
C LEU A 38 13.33 17.89 -6.82
N GLN A 39 13.09 17.83 -5.51
CA GLN A 39 13.50 16.69 -4.71
C GLN A 39 12.48 15.54 -4.89
N PRO A 40 12.93 14.30 -5.21
CA PRO A 40 12.05 13.14 -5.21
C PRO A 40 11.44 12.97 -3.82
N GLN A 41 10.11 12.92 -3.73
CA GLN A 41 9.46 12.33 -2.56
C GLN A 41 9.28 10.85 -2.79
N THR A 42 9.91 10.03 -1.96
CA THR A 42 9.78 8.58 -2.03
C THR A 42 8.37 8.12 -1.68
N SER A 43 7.97 6.93 -2.15
CA SER A 43 6.69 6.32 -1.80
C SER A 43 6.54 6.14 -0.27
N LEU A 44 7.65 5.84 0.41
CA LEU A 44 7.72 5.76 1.87
C LEU A 44 7.45 7.12 2.52
N GLU A 45 8.07 8.21 2.05
CA GLU A 45 7.78 9.54 2.58
C GLU A 45 6.31 9.94 2.40
N LYS A 46 5.74 9.68 1.21
CA LYS A 46 4.32 9.94 0.93
C LYS A 46 3.41 9.11 1.84
N LEU A 47 3.80 7.88 2.16
CA LEU A 47 3.08 7.01 3.08
C LEU A 47 3.22 7.46 4.53
N ALA A 48 4.41 7.87 4.96
CA ALA A 48 4.71 8.35 6.31
C ALA A 48 3.91 9.60 6.68
N GLN A 49 3.64 10.47 5.71
CA GLN A 49 2.80 11.67 5.84
C GLN A 49 1.31 11.36 6.05
N LYS A 50 0.85 10.14 5.76
CA LYS A 50 -0.56 9.77 5.94
C LYS A 50 -0.93 9.65 7.42
N LYS A 51 -2.18 9.99 7.72
CA LYS A 51 -2.76 9.88 9.06
C LYS A 51 -3.33 8.47 9.26
N ILE A 52 -2.89 7.78 10.32
CA ILE A 52 -3.34 6.41 10.67
C ILE A 52 -4.84 6.37 10.97
N TRP A 53 -5.39 7.36 11.67
CA TRP A 53 -6.83 7.37 11.98
C TRP A 53 -7.72 7.42 10.72
N VAL A 54 -7.24 8.02 9.63
CA VAL A 54 -7.96 8.03 8.34
C VAL A 54 -8.03 6.63 7.76
N VAL A 55 -6.94 5.86 7.86
CA VAL A 55 -6.92 4.43 7.48
C VAL A 55 -7.90 3.64 8.33
N VAL A 56 -7.95 3.85 9.64
CA VAL A 56 -8.85 3.12 10.54
C VAL A 56 -10.32 3.38 10.17
N LEU A 57 -10.68 4.64 9.89
CA LEU A 57 -12.04 4.97 9.44
C LEU A 57 -12.37 4.32 8.10
N TRP A 58 -11.46 4.40 7.12
CA TRP A 58 -11.67 3.72 5.85
C TRP A 58 -11.81 2.21 6.05
N ALA A 59 -10.92 1.58 6.82
CA ALA A 59 -10.97 0.16 7.10
C ALA A 59 -12.31 -0.28 7.71
N LEU A 60 -12.88 0.53 8.61
CA LEU A 60 -14.15 0.23 9.27
C LEU A 60 -15.37 0.31 8.35
N PHE A 61 -15.46 1.36 7.52
CA PHE A 61 -16.65 1.61 6.72
C PHE A 61 -16.57 1.06 5.30
N ILE A 62 -15.39 1.19 4.67
CA ILE A 62 -15.16 0.80 3.27
C ILE A 62 -13.72 0.28 3.19
N PRO A 63 -13.45 -1.00 3.51
CA PRO A 63 -12.10 -1.55 3.60
C PRO A 63 -11.20 -1.25 2.39
N LEU A 64 -11.78 -1.27 1.19
CA LEU A 64 -11.09 -0.89 -0.05
C LEU A 64 -10.52 0.53 -0.02
N GLY A 65 -11.21 1.47 0.63
CA GLY A 65 -10.80 2.86 0.76
C GLY A 65 -9.49 3.04 1.51
N ALA A 66 -9.12 2.11 2.40
CA ALA A 66 -7.82 2.14 3.08
C ALA A 66 -6.67 1.94 2.09
N TYR A 67 -6.82 0.98 1.16
CA TYR A 67 -5.84 0.71 0.11
C TYR A 67 -5.81 1.79 -0.97
N VAL A 68 -6.95 2.39 -1.31
CA VAL A 68 -7.00 3.58 -2.18
C VAL A 68 -6.23 4.73 -1.55
N TYR A 69 -6.46 4.98 -0.26
CA TYR A 69 -5.82 6.07 0.46
C TYR A 69 -4.31 5.85 0.59
N THR A 70 -3.84 4.64 0.90
CA THR A 70 -2.41 4.33 0.99
C THR A 70 -1.75 4.08 -0.35
N ARG A 71 -2.52 3.88 -1.43
CA ARG A 71 -2.08 3.47 -2.78
C ARG A 71 -1.30 2.15 -2.80
N ARG A 72 -1.54 1.26 -1.83
CA ARG A 72 -0.84 -0.03 -1.67
C ARG A 72 -1.56 -1.17 -2.39
N TRP A 73 -1.66 -1.10 -3.72
CA TRP A 73 -2.41 -2.09 -4.52
C TRP A 73 -1.83 -3.50 -4.48
N LYS A 74 -0.50 -3.65 -4.35
CA LYS A 74 0.13 -4.97 -4.19
C LYS A 74 -0.34 -5.64 -2.88
N ALA A 75 -0.35 -4.90 -1.78
CA ALA A 75 -0.84 -5.40 -0.48
C ALA A 75 -2.35 -5.72 -0.55
N PHE A 76 -3.14 -4.88 -1.22
CA PHE A 76 -4.56 -5.16 -1.45
C PHE A 76 -4.80 -6.54 -2.09
N TRP A 77 -4.09 -6.88 -3.16
CA TRP A 77 -4.28 -8.16 -3.84
C TRP A 77 -3.90 -9.35 -2.95
N VAL A 78 -2.86 -9.22 -2.12
CA VAL A 78 -2.48 -10.24 -1.14
C VAL A 78 -3.59 -10.42 -0.09
N THR A 79 -4.06 -9.32 0.50
CA THR A 79 -5.14 -9.36 1.49
C THR A 79 -6.43 -9.91 0.90
N PHE A 80 -6.78 -9.52 -0.34
CA PHE A 80 -7.93 -10.05 -1.06
C PHE A 80 -7.82 -11.56 -1.27
N ALA A 81 -6.66 -12.06 -1.70
CA ALA A 81 -6.43 -13.49 -1.85
C ALA A 81 -6.57 -14.25 -0.52
N CYS A 82 -5.98 -13.73 0.57
CA CYS A 82 -6.09 -14.34 1.90
C CYS A 82 -7.52 -14.35 2.45
N LEU A 83 -8.29 -13.28 2.23
CA LEU A 83 -9.69 -13.23 2.65
C LEU A 83 -10.56 -14.15 1.80
N GLY A 84 -10.26 -14.26 0.49
CA GLY A 84 -10.92 -15.21 -0.40
C GLY A 84 -10.69 -16.66 0.01
N THR A 85 -9.45 -17.03 0.35
CA THR A 85 -9.14 -18.38 0.85
C THR A 85 -9.80 -18.65 2.20
N LEU A 86 -9.82 -17.67 3.11
CA LEU A 86 -10.53 -17.79 4.38
C LEU A 86 -12.04 -18.00 4.16
N GLY A 87 -12.66 -17.19 3.30
CA GLY A 87 -14.07 -17.34 2.93
C GLY A 87 -14.39 -18.70 2.31
N PHE A 88 -13.49 -19.21 1.45
CA PHE A 88 -13.62 -20.55 0.88
C PHE A 88 -13.57 -21.64 1.96
N VAL A 89 -12.63 -21.57 2.90
CA VAL A 89 -12.53 -22.54 4.01
C VAL A 89 -13.77 -22.51 4.89
N ILE A 90 -14.30 -21.32 5.18
CA ILE A 90 -15.53 -21.15 5.96
C ILE A 90 -16.74 -21.74 5.21
N GLY A 91 -16.85 -21.48 3.91
CA GLY A 91 -17.95 -21.95 3.08
C GLY A 91 -17.89 -23.45 2.76
N ALA A 92 -16.72 -24.08 2.80
CA ALA A 92 -16.54 -25.49 2.46
C ALA A 92 -17.26 -26.47 3.40
N GLY A 93 -17.68 -26.02 4.59
CA GLY A 93 -18.46 -26.80 5.54
C GLY A 93 -19.98 -26.80 5.31
N SER A 94 -20.47 -25.98 4.38
CA SER A 94 -21.92 -25.82 4.11
C SER A 94 -22.31 -26.54 2.82
N GLU A 95 -23.39 -27.34 2.88
CA GLU A 95 -23.97 -27.99 1.70
C GLU A 95 -24.79 -27.02 0.85
N ASP A 96 -25.28 -25.94 1.46
CA ASP A 96 -26.05 -24.88 0.82
C ASP A 96 -25.18 -23.66 0.45
N PRO A 97 -25.17 -23.21 -0.82
CA PRO A 97 -24.41 -22.04 -1.25
C PRO A 97 -24.82 -20.72 -0.59
N GLU A 98 -26.10 -20.53 -0.25
CA GLU A 98 -26.55 -19.31 0.41
C GLU A 98 -26.04 -19.25 1.86
N GLU A 99 -26.13 -20.35 2.59
CA GLU A 99 -25.54 -20.50 3.92
C GLU A 99 -24.02 -20.30 3.91
N ALA A 100 -23.31 -20.89 2.93
CA ALA A 100 -21.87 -20.72 2.76
C ALA A 100 -21.50 -19.24 2.60
N PHE A 101 -22.24 -18.51 1.76
CA PHE A 101 -22.03 -17.09 1.52
C PHE A 101 -22.34 -16.25 2.75
N ALA A 102 -23.46 -16.52 3.44
CA ALA A 102 -23.85 -15.80 4.65
C ALA A 102 -22.80 -15.95 5.76
N ASN A 103 -22.28 -17.15 5.97
CA ASN A 103 -21.23 -17.44 6.95
C ASN A 103 -19.92 -16.72 6.61
N ALA A 104 -19.47 -16.82 5.35
CA ALA A 104 -18.28 -16.12 4.89
C ALA A 104 -18.42 -14.59 4.99
N PHE A 105 -19.60 -14.05 4.68
CA PHE A 105 -19.90 -12.62 4.81
C PHE A 105 -19.90 -12.18 6.27
N ALA A 106 -20.55 -12.93 7.17
CA ALA A 106 -20.60 -12.61 8.59
C ALA A 106 -19.18 -12.52 9.19
N VAL A 107 -18.35 -13.54 8.97
CA VAL A 107 -16.95 -13.53 9.43
C VAL A 107 -16.14 -12.45 8.73
N GLY A 108 -16.27 -12.33 7.41
CA GLY A 108 -15.56 -11.37 6.59
C GLY A 108 -15.85 -9.92 7.00
N SER A 109 -17.08 -9.60 7.39
CA SER A 109 -17.48 -8.25 7.82
C SER A 109 -16.79 -7.77 9.09
N VAL A 110 -16.34 -8.71 9.95
CA VAL A 110 -15.61 -8.40 11.20
C VAL A 110 -14.10 -8.51 10.98
N VAL A 111 -13.64 -9.57 10.32
CA VAL A 111 -12.21 -9.84 10.13
C VAL A 111 -11.59 -8.83 9.16
N THR A 112 -12.29 -8.47 8.08
CA THR A 112 -11.73 -7.61 7.03
C THR A 112 -11.34 -6.23 7.55
N PRO A 113 -12.22 -5.47 8.24
CA PRO A 113 -11.84 -4.16 8.80
C PRO A 113 -10.61 -4.21 9.73
N LEU A 114 -10.51 -5.25 10.55
CA LEU A 114 -9.40 -5.41 11.49
C LEU A 114 -8.08 -5.64 10.75
N VAL A 115 -8.06 -6.61 9.83
CA VAL A 115 -6.87 -6.95 9.04
C VAL A 115 -6.42 -5.75 8.21
N VAL A 116 -7.35 -5.10 7.52
CA VAL A 116 -7.05 -3.95 6.65
C VAL A 116 -6.55 -2.74 7.43
N GLY A 117 -7.16 -2.47 8.59
CA GLY A 117 -6.76 -1.38 9.48
C GLY A 117 -5.36 -1.60 10.06
N ILE A 118 -5.06 -2.84 10.50
CA ILE A 118 -3.75 -3.21 11.02
C ILE A 118 -2.70 -3.14 9.91
N ASP A 119 -2.91 -3.78 8.75
CA ASP A 119 -1.95 -3.78 7.64
C ASP A 119 -1.57 -2.35 7.20
N ASN A 120 -2.56 -1.52 6.90
CA ASN A 120 -2.31 -0.16 6.44
C ASN A 120 -1.79 0.76 7.56
N GLY A 121 -2.23 0.56 8.79
CA GLY A 121 -1.73 1.29 9.95
C GLY A 121 -0.26 0.99 10.23
N MET A 122 0.12 -0.30 10.23
CA MET A 122 1.51 -0.73 10.40
C MET A 122 2.39 -0.23 9.26
N ALA A 123 1.91 -0.24 8.02
CA ALA A 123 2.69 0.27 6.89
C ALA A 123 2.99 1.77 7.02
N ILE A 124 2.05 2.58 7.52
CA ILE A 124 2.31 4.00 7.82
C ILE A 124 3.34 4.12 8.95
N SER A 125 3.21 3.34 10.03
CA SER A 125 4.17 3.37 11.14
C SER A 125 5.57 2.97 10.70
N ARG A 126 5.71 1.90 9.90
CA ARG A 126 6.99 1.45 9.32
C ARG A 126 7.61 2.50 8.40
N ALA A 127 6.80 3.13 7.55
CA ALA A 127 7.27 4.18 6.67
C ALA A 127 7.84 5.38 7.44
N ARG A 128 7.28 5.72 8.61
CA ARG A 128 7.84 6.76 9.50
C ARG A 128 9.18 6.37 10.13
N GLU A 129 9.44 5.06 10.23
CA GLU A 129 10.71 4.50 10.71
C GLU A 129 11.68 4.22 9.56
N ASN A 130 11.40 4.68 8.33
CA ASN A 130 12.16 4.37 7.10
C ASN A 130 12.33 2.87 6.86
N LYS A 131 11.37 2.06 7.32
CA LYS A 131 11.33 0.62 7.07
C LYS A 131 10.44 0.35 5.86
N PRO A 132 10.88 -0.50 4.91
CA PRO A 132 10.02 -0.94 3.81
C PRO A 132 8.80 -1.68 4.38
N ASP A 133 7.71 -1.70 3.61
CA ASP A 133 6.48 -2.31 4.08
C ASP A 133 6.57 -3.84 4.18
N TRP A 134 7.52 -4.45 3.47
CA TRP A 134 7.95 -5.85 3.61
C TRP A 134 9.45 -5.92 3.96
N SER A 135 9.74 -6.36 5.19
CA SER A 135 11.04 -6.86 5.65
C SER A 135 10.79 -8.06 6.55
#